data_AF-A0A7Y8RU10-F1
#
_entry.id   AF-A0A7Y8RU10-F1
#
_cell.length_a   1.000
_cell.length_b   1.000
_cell.length_c   1.000
_cell.angle_alpha   90.00
_cell.angle_beta   90.00
_cell.angle_gamma   90.00
#
_symmetry.space_group_name_H-M   'P 1'
#
loop_
_entity.id
_entity.type
_entity.pdbx_description
1 polymer ?
#
loop_
_entity_poly.entity_id
_entity_poly.type
_entity_poly.pdbx_seq_one_letter_code
_entity_poly.pdbx_strand_id
1 'polypeptide(L)' 'MVKPVSMTVEAGLATEQALLAAVCAGEREYGLLFWQPSDQALVMPRRLSRLPAFETASRVSADAGWPVLLRETGG' A
#
# COMPACT_ATOMS: atom_id res chain seq x y z
N MET A 1 -20.86 -3.14 14.84
CA MET A 1 -19.81 -3.75 13.99
C MET A 1 -19.28 -2.67 13.07
N VAL A 2 -18.02 -2.27 13.20
CA VAL A 2 -17.39 -1.31 12.29
C VAL A 2 -17.21 -2.01 10.95
N LYS A 3 -17.74 -1.43 9.86
CA LYS A 3 -17.53 -1.96 8.51
C LYS A 3 -16.22 -1.39 7.95
N PRO A 4 -15.37 -2.19 7.29
CA PRO A 4 -14.20 -1.67 6.59
C PRO A 4 -14.63 -0.66 5.53
N VAL A 5 -13.87 0.42 5.38
CA VAL A 5 -14.08 1.35 4.27
C VAL A 5 -13.52 0.72 3.00
N SER A 6 -14.32 0.68 1.94
CA SER A 6 -13.87 0.21 0.62
C SER A 6 -13.09 1.32 -0.07
N MET A 7 -11.87 1.03 -0.51
CA MET A 7 -10.97 1.98 -1.17
C MET A 7 -9.98 1.24 -2.07
N THR A 8 -9.36 1.91 -3.04
CA THR A 8 -8.30 1.28 -3.84
C THR A 8 -7.10 0.91 -2.97
N VAL A 9 -6.28 -0.05 -3.41
CA VAL A 9 -5.06 -0.43 -2.70
C VAL A 9 -4.15 0.78 -2.49
N GLU A 10 -4.00 1.64 -3.51
CA GLU A 10 -3.20 2.87 -3.41
C GLU A 10 -3.75 3.83 -2.35
N ALA A 11 -5.07 4.07 -2.33
CA ALA A 11 -5.69 4.93 -1.34
C ALA A 11 -5.60 4.35 0.09
N GLY A 12 -5.69 3.04 0.23
CA GLY A 12 -5.49 2.34 1.49
C GLY A 12 -4.08 2.52 2.04
N LEU A 13 -3.06 2.27 1.21
CA LEU A 13 -1.66 2.47 1.59
C LEU A 13 -1.37 3.94 1.93
N ALA A 14 -1.93 4.90 1.17
CA ALA A 14 -1.78 6.32 1.47
C ALA A 14 -2.43 6.70 2.81
N THR A 15 -3.61 6.13 3.11
CA THR A 15 -4.33 6.38 4.37
C THR A 15 -3.60 5.76 5.56
N GLU A 16 -3.05 4.55 5.41
CA GLU A 16 -2.16 3.93 6.40
C GLU A 16 -0.96 4.82 6.71
N GLN A 17 -0.28 5.32 5.67
CA GLN A 17 0.91 6.15 5.80
C GLN A 17 0.61 7.50 6.46
N ALA A 18 -0.52 8.12 6.11
CA ALA A 18 -0.98 9.37 6.71
C ALA A 18 -1.34 9.18 8.20
N LEU A 19 -1.99 8.07 8.55
CA LEU A 19 -2.30 7.73 9.94
C LEU A 19 -1.02 7.55 10.76
N LEU A 20 -0.05 6.81 10.23
CA LEU A 20 1.26 6.64 10.87
C LEU A 20 1.97 7.98 11.05
N ALA A 21 1.97 8.84 10.01
CA ALA A 21 2.60 10.16 10.07
C ALA A 21 1.98 11.04 11.17
N ALA A 22 0.65 11.06 11.30
CA ALA A 22 -0.04 11.81 12.34
C ALA A 22 0.30 11.33 13.76
N VAL A 23 0.45 10.01 13.95
CA VAL A 23 0.88 9.45 15.24
C VAL A 23 2.34 9.82 15.52
N CYS A 24 3.24 9.67 14.55
CA CYS A 24 4.65 10.04 14.71
C CYS A 24 4.85 11.55 14.96
N ALA A 25 4.01 12.41 14.40
CA ALA A 25 4.02 13.85 14.62
C ALA A 25 3.45 14.26 15.99
N GLY A 26 2.85 13.33 16.74
CA GLY A 26 2.19 13.61 18.03
C GLY A 26 0.81 14.27 17.88
N GLU A 27 0.27 14.36 16.65
CA GLU A 27 -1.08 14.86 16.39
C GLU A 27 -2.15 13.89 16.91
N ARG A 28 -1.78 12.61 17.06
CA ARG A 28 -2.61 11.55 17.65
C ARG A 28 -1.74 10.66 18.54
N GLU A 29 -2.31 10.18 19.64
CA GLU A 29 -1.64 9.19 20.49
C GLU A 29 -1.60 7.80 19.82
N TYR A 30 -2.68 7.41 19.14
CA TYR A 30 -2.79 6.17 18.38
C TYR A 30 -3.84 6.28 17.26
N GLY A 31 -3.92 5.25 16.41
CA GLY A 31 -4.90 5.18 15.33
C GLY A 31 -5.25 3.74 14.95
N LEU A 32 -6.52 3.51 14.59
CA LEU A 32 -6.98 2.27 13.96
C LEU A 32 -7.63 2.59 12.61
N LEU A 33 -7.29 1.80 11.59
CA LEU A 33 -7.88 1.88 10.26
C LEU A 33 -8.37 0.49 9.84
N PHE A 34 -9.68 0.38 9.57
CA PHE A 34 -10.27 -0.80 8.93
C PHE A 34 -10.62 -0.44 7.49
N TRP A 35 -9.94 -1.05 6.53
CA TRP A 35 -10.22 -0.85 5.12
C TRP A 35 -10.12 -2.16 4.35
N GLN A 36 -10.78 -2.20 3.19
CA GLN A 36 -10.77 -3.34 2.28
C GLN A 36 -10.51 -2.83 0.85
N PRO A 37 -9.62 -3.48 0.08
CA PRO A 37 -9.34 -3.07 -1.28
C PRO A 37 -10.58 -3.25 -2.18
N SER A 38 -10.86 -2.25 -3.02
CA SER A 38 -11.88 -2.28 -4.08
C SER A 38 -11.33 -2.75 -5.44
N ASP A 39 -10.00 -2.80 -5.56
CA ASP A 39 -9.23 -3.26 -6.70
C ASP A 39 -8.13 -4.24 -6.24
N GLN A 40 -7.19 -4.58 -7.12
CA GLN A 40 -6.14 -5.54 -6.82
C GLN A 40 -4.77 -5.03 -7.26
N ALA A 41 -3.74 -5.31 -6.46
CA ALA A 41 -2.36 -4.96 -6.73
C ALA A 41 -1.41 -5.87 -5.96
N LEU A 42 -0.19 -6.03 -6.46
CA LEU A 42 0.91 -6.59 -5.66
C LEU A 42 1.61 -5.45 -4.92
N VAL A 43 1.56 -5.51 -3.58
CA VAL A 43 2.23 -4.53 -2.73
C VAL A 43 3.56 -5.09 -2.26
N MET A 44 4.66 -4.37 -2.49
CA MET A 44 5.98 -4.84 -2.10
C MET A 44 6.91 -3.73 -1.58
N PRO A 45 7.99 -4.07 -0.83
CA PRO A 45 8.94 -3.08 -0.35
C PRO A 45 9.61 -2.32 -1.49
N ARG A 46 9.76 -0.99 -1.33
CA ARG A 46 10.46 -0.16 -2.33
C ARG A 46 11.86 -0.68 -2.66
N ARG A 47 12.57 -1.32 -1.72
CA ARG A 47 13.91 -1.87 -1.99
C ARG A 47 13.94 -2.90 -3.12
N LEU A 48 12.84 -3.61 -3.39
CA LEU A 48 12.76 -4.59 -4.48
C LEU A 48 12.76 -3.93 -5.87
N SER A 49 12.41 -2.65 -5.97
CA SER A 49 12.52 -1.87 -7.22
C SER A 49 13.95 -1.80 -7.77
N ARG A 50 14.96 -2.07 -6.92
CA ARG A 50 16.37 -2.06 -7.29
C ARG A 50 16.86 -3.40 -7.84
N LEU A 51 16.03 -4.45 -7.81
CA LEU A 51 16.41 -5.75 -8.34
C LEU A 51 16.52 -5.70 -9.87
N PRO A 52 17.49 -6.42 -10.47
CA PRO A 52 17.52 -6.60 -11.90
C PRO A 52 16.17 -7.12 -12.42
N ALA A 53 15.74 -6.62 -13.58
CA ALA A 53 14.47 -6.98 -14.23
C ALA A 53 13.19 -6.62 -13.46
N PHE A 54 13.24 -5.83 -12.37
CA PHE A 54 12.05 -5.39 -11.64
C PHE A 54 11.00 -4.74 -12.54
N GLU A 55 11.41 -3.81 -13.41
CA GLU A 55 10.52 -3.13 -14.36
C GLU A 55 9.84 -4.12 -15.31
N THR A 56 10.60 -5.09 -15.84
CA THR A 56 10.05 -6.12 -16.72
C THR A 56 9.05 -7.01 -16.00
N ALA A 57 9.38 -7.46 -14.78
CA ALA A 57 8.47 -8.26 -13.97
C ALA A 57 7.20 -7.48 -13.57
N SER A 58 7.34 -6.19 -13.26
CA SER A 58 6.22 -5.31 -12.91
C SER A 58 5.26 -5.13 -14.08
N ARG A 59 5.78 -4.97 -15.31
CA ARG A 59 4.94 -4.93 -16.52
C ARG A 59 4.20 -6.25 -16.75
N VAL A 60 4.89 -7.38 -16.66
CA VAL A 60 4.25 -8.71 -16.80
C VAL A 60 3.12 -8.88 -15.79
N SER A 61 3.33 -8.44 -14.54
CA SER A 61 2.30 -8.47 -13.51
C SER A 61 1.12 -7.54 -13.84
N ALA A 62 1.40 -6.31 -14.28
CA ALA A 62 0.37 -5.36 -14.68
C ALA A 62 -0.46 -5.85 -15.87
N ASP A 63 0.18 -6.44 -16.88
CA ASP A 63 -0.49 -7.04 -18.05
C ASP A 63 -1.40 -8.23 -17.64
N ALA A 64 -1.07 -8.91 -16.55
CA ALA A 64 -1.90 -9.93 -15.92
C ALA A 64 -3.00 -9.37 -14.99
N GLY A 65 -3.16 -8.05 -14.93
CA GLY A 65 -4.15 -7.36 -14.09
C GLY A 65 -3.72 -7.13 -12.65
N TRP A 66 -2.44 -7.34 -12.32
CA TRP A 66 -1.88 -7.17 -10.99
C TRP A 66 -0.79 -6.08 -10.99
N PRO A 67 -1.16 -4.79 -11.04
CA PRO A 67 -0.19 -3.71 -10.99
C PRO A 67 0.63 -3.78 -9.70
N VAL A 68 1.90 -3.37 -9.77
CA VAL A 68 2.80 -3.34 -8.62
C VAL A 68 2.74 -1.96 -7.96
N LEU A 69 2.47 -1.94 -6.65
CA LEU A 69 2.57 -0.75 -5.81
C LEU A 69 3.71 -0.93 -4.81
N LEU A 70 4.49 0.14 -4.62
CA LEU A 70 5.64 0.14 -3.70
C LEU A 70 5.27 0.82 -2.39
N ARG A 71 5.67 0.21 -1.27
CA ARG A 71 5.57 0.82 0.07
C ARG A 71 6.95 1.03 0.70
N GLU A 72 7.06 2.06 1.54
CA GLU A 72 8.32 2.40 2.22
C GLU A 72 8.65 1.42 3.35
N THR A 73 7.63 0.98 4.09
CA THR A 73 7.76 0.18 5.31
C THR A 73 7.02 -1.14 5.16
N GLY A 74 7.55 -2.24 5.73
CA GLY A 74 6.90 -3.55 5.73
C GLY A 74 7.25 -4.44 4.54
N GLY A 75 7.38 -5.74 4.82
CA GLY A 75 7.80 -6.82 3.91
C GLY A 75 9.16 -7.41 4.28
#